data_AF-A0A957NQA8-F1
#
_entry.id   AF-A0A957NQA8-F1
#
_cell.length_a   1.000
_cell.length_b   1.000
_cell.length_c   1.000
_cell.angle_alpha   90.00
_cell.angle_beta   90.00
_cell.angle_gamma   90.00
#
_symmetry.space_group_name_H-M   'P 1'
#
loop_
_entity.id
_entity.type
_entity.pdbx_description
1 polymer ?
#
loop_
_entity_poly.entity_id
_entity_poly.type
_entity_poly.pdbx_seq_one_letter_code
_entity_poly.pdbx_strand_id
1 'polypeptide(L)'
;MSFEELLANCIQAIEAGESIEDCLVKYPSDAAELEPLLRLLTAVRKAPPIRLSAEAFERGRQAVGEMALAQQTSLAQGQMHGRLRNGQRPFGLSITPAPTLPPGALTSALPGSVAGTAPAPRKSFFLRLISEDAMRVLRPAAGIVIAACLLLAVVALVRGLRTHLENNTAAPIQG
;
A
#
# COMPACT_ATOMS: atom_id res chain seq x y z
N MET A 1 -23.98 -25.02 0.36
CA MET A 1 -23.16 -24.04 1.09
C MET A 1 -21.76 -24.59 1.10
N SER A 2 -20.78 -23.82 0.65
CA SER A 2 -19.38 -24.27 0.60
C SER A 2 -18.71 -24.10 1.97
N PHE A 3 -17.60 -24.81 2.18
CA PHE A 3 -16.82 -24.70 3.42
C PHE A 3 -16.33 -23.27 3.67
N GLU A 4 -15.94 -22.56 2.62
CA GLU A 4 -15.49 -21.16 2.70
C GLU A 4 -16.62 -20.23 3.16
N GLU A 5 -17.86 -20.48 2.73
CA GLU A 5 -19.04 -19.73 3.18
C GLU A 5 -19.33 -19.99 4.65
N LEU A 6 -19.22 -21.26 5.10
CA LEU A 6 -19.36 -21.63 6.51
C LEU A 6 -18.31 -20.93 7.37
N LEU A 7 -17.04 -21.00 6.97
CA LEU A 7 -15.95 -20.34 7.65
C LEU A 7 -16.19 -18.82 7.71
N ALA A 8 -16.51 -18.18 6.59
CA ALA A 8 -16.77 -16.74 6.55
C ALA A 8 -17.90 -16.31 7.50
N ASN A 9 -18.96 -17.13 7.62
CA ASN A 9 -20.05 -16.87 8.56
C ASN A 9 -19.62 -17.02 10.01
N CYS A 10 -18.88 -18.08 10.33
CA CYS A 10 -18.32 -18.27 11.68
C CYS A 10 -17.38 -17.12 12.07
N ILE A 11 -16.60 -16.60 11.12
CA ILE A 11 -15.74 -15.44 11.35
C ILE A 11 -16.57 -14.20 11.67
N GLN A 12 -17.58 -13.88 10.85
CA GLN A 12 -18.45 -12.72 11.10
C GLN A 12 -19.18 -12.82 12.45
N ALA A 13 -19.65 -14.01 12.81
CA ALA A 13 -20.26 -14.30 14.11
C ALA A 13 -19.30 -14.01 15.27
N ILE A 14 -18.07 -14.51 15.19
CA ILE A 14 -17.03 -14.25 16.20
C ILE A 14 -16.64 -12.76 16.25
N GLU A 15 -16.65 -12.07 15.11
CA GLU A 15 -16.45 -10.61 15.07
C GLU A 15 -17.58 -9.83 15.74
N ALA A 16 -18.81 -10.34 15.70
CA ALA A 16 -19.96 -9.80 16.41
C ALA A 16 -19.97 -10.14 17.92
N GLY A 17 -19.03 -10.98 18.39
CA GLY A 17 -18.88 -11.35 19.80
C GLY A 17 -19.38 -12.75 20.15
N GLU A 18 -19.75 -13.57 19.17
CA GLU A 18 -20.10 -14.98 19.39
C GLU A 18 -18.84 -15.81 19.73
N SER A 19 -19.01 -16.88 20.52
CA SER A 19 -17.89 -17.76 20.87
C SER A 19 -17.56 -18.74 19.73
N ILE A 20 -16.37 -19.34 19.78
CA ILE A 20 -15.98 -20.38 18.79
C ILE A 20 -16.88 -21.60 18.96
N GLU A 21 -17.18 -21.95 20.22
CA GLU A 21 -17.99 -23.10 20.60
C GLU A 21 -19.42 -22.98 20.03
N ASP A 22 -20.03 -21.80 20.11
CA ASP A 22 -21.36 -21.52 19.55
C ASP A 22 -21.38 -21.67 18.03
N CYS A 23 -20.31 -21.25 17.34
CA CYS A 23 -20.15 -21.45 15.90
C CYS A 23 -20.01 -22.92 15.51
N LEU A 24 -19.28 -23.73 16.31
CA LEU A 24 -19.08 -25.16 16.03
C LEU A 24 -20.35 -25.98 16.25
N VAL A 25 -21.21 -25.59 17.20
CA VAL A 25 -22.51 -26.24 17.41
C VAL A 25 -23.45 -26.08 16.21
N LYS A 26 -23.34 -24.95 15.47
CA LYS A 26 -24.14 -24.71 14.25
C LYS A 26 -23.74 -25.62 13.08
N TYR A 27 -22.48 -26.07 13.05
CA TYR A 27 -21.90 -26.84 11.94
C TYR A 27 -21.10 -28.05 12.45
N PRO A 28 -21.76 -29.05 13.05
CA PRO A 28 -21.07 -30.18 13.70
C PRO A 28 -20.33 -31.10 12.71
N SER A 29 -20.80 -31.18 11.45
CA SER A 29 -20.17 -32.01 10.42
C SER A 29 -18.77 -31.50 10.03
N ASP A 30 -18.58 -30.18 10.03
CA ASP A 30 -17.35 -29.51 9.61
C ASP A 30 -16.50 -29.05 10.81
N ALA A 31 -16.95 -29.33 12.05
CA ALA A 31 -16.35 -28.80 13.26
C ALA A 31 -14.88 -29.18 13.42
N ALA A 32 -14.50 -30.40 13.04
CA ALA A 32 -13.12 -30.89 13.12
C ALA A 32 -12.16 -30.10 12.23
N GLU A 33 -12.64 -29.56 11.11
CA GLU A 33 -11.85 -28.74 10.19
C GLU A 33 -11.94 -27.24 10.52
N LEU A 34 -13.10 -26.78 11.01
CA LEU A 34 -13.33 -25.37 11.38
C LEU A 34 -12.60 -24.98 12.66
N GLU A 35 -12.60 -25.82 13.69
CA GLU A 35 -12.00 -25.52 14.99
C GLU A 35 -10.55 -25.01 14.92
N PRO A 36 -9.60 -25.68 14.24
CA PRO A 36 -8.22 -25.21 14.18
C PRO A 36 -8.09 -23.86 13.46
N LEU A 37 -8.89 -23.61 12.43
CA LEU A 37 -8.87 -22.34 11.68
C LEU A 37 -9.40 -21.19 12.53
N LEU A 38 -10.49 -21.40 13.27
CA LEU A 38 -11.08 -20.39 14.15
C LEU A 38 -10.18 -20.08 15.37
N ARG A 39 -9.49 -21.10 15.90
CA ARG A 39 -8.47 -20.90 16.94
C ARG A 39 -7.27 -20.10 16.42
N LEU A 40 -6.79 -20.40 15.21
CA LEU A 40 -5.71 -19.64 14.58
C LEU A 40 -6.11 -18.18 14.37
N LEU A 41 -7.32 -17.93 13.85
CA LEU A 41 -7.85 -16.58 13.71
C LEU A 41 -7.80 -15.83 15.05
N THR A 42 -8.27 -16.46 16.11
CA THR A 42 -8.28 -15.85 17.45
C THR A 42 -6.87 -15.55 17.95
N ALA A 43 -5.91 -16.44 17.70
CA ALA A 43 -4.51 -16.22 18.04
C ALA A 43 -3.90 -15.02 17.28
N VAL A 44 -4.15 -14.94 15.97
CA VAL A 44 -3.68 -13.83 15.12
C VAL A 44 -4.31 -12.50 15.55
N ARG A 45 -5.60 -12.49 15.90
CA ARG A 45 -6.29 -11.27 16.36
C ARG A 45 -5.83 -10.80 17.73
N LYS A 46 -5.43 -11.72 18.61
CA LYS A 46 -4.85 -11.39 19.93
C LYS A 46 -3.40 -10.93 19.85
N ALA A 47 -2.73 -11.14 18.71
CA ALA A 47 -1.37 -10.67 18.53
C ALA A 47 -1.32 -9.14 18.58
N PRO A 48 -0.34 -8.54 19.28
CA PRO A 48 -0.20 -7.10 19.32
C PRO A 48 0.01 -6.56 17.90
N PRO A 49 -0.60 -5.42 17.54
CA PRO A 49 -0.41 -4.83 16.23
C PRO A 49 1.06 -4.45 16.06
N ILE A 50 1.63 -4.79 14.90
CA ILE A 50 2.99 -4.38 14.56
C ILE A 50 3.00 -2.84 14.45
N ARG A 51 3.75 -2.18 15.32
CA ARG A 51 3.96 -0.74 15.31
C ARG A 51 5.42 -0.47 14.96
N LEU A 52 5.62 0.33 13.91
CA LEU A 52 6.95 0.86 13.59
C LEU A 52 7.28 2.01 14.54
N SER A 53 8.56 2.17 14.87
CA SER A 53 9.02 3.39 15.52
C SER A 53 8.83 4.59 14.58
N ALA A 54 8.61 5.78 15.14
CA ALA A 54 8.45 7.00 14.35
C ALA A 54 9.66 7.25 13.43
N GLU A 55 10.88 6.97 13.93
CA GLU A 55 12.11 7.08 13.17
C GLU A 55 12.18 6.07 12.00
N ALA A 56 11.81 4.81 12.22
CA ALA A 56 11.80 3.81 11.15
C ALA A 56 10.76 4.15 10.07
N PHE A 57 9.59 4.66 10.48
CA PHE A 57 8.57 5.12 9.54
C PHE A 57 9.05 6.32 8.71
N GLU A 58 9.68 7.31 9.35
CA GLU A 58 10.21 8.49 8.67
C GLU A 58 11.31 8.12 7.67
N ARG A 59 12.26 7.28 8.08
CA ARG A 59 13.31 6.76 7.19
C ARG A 59 12.71 6.03 5.98
N GLY A 60 11.68 5.20 6.20
CA GLY A 60 10.98 4.51 5.12
C GLY A 60 10.31 5.48 4.14
N ARG A 61 9.65 6.53 4.65
CA ARG A 61 9.03 7.57 3.79
C ARG A 61 10.06 8.32 2.94
N GLN A 62 11.17 8.73 3.55
CA GLN A 62 12.24 9.45 2.85
C GLN A 62 12.85 8.59 1.75
N ALA A 63 13.19 7.33 2.05
CA ALA A 63 13.74 6.41 1.06
C ALA A 63 12.79 6.18 -0.13
N VAL A 64 11.49 6.02 0.13
CA VAL A 64 10.49 5.88 -0.94
C VAL A 64 10.36 7.15 -1.78
N GLY A 65 10.42 8.34 -1.15
CA GLY A 65 10.40 9.62 -1.85
C GLY A 65 11.61 9.82 -2.77
N GLU A 66 12.80 9.49 -2.29
CA GLU A 66 14.05 9.54 -3.06
C GLU A 66 14.00 8.61 -4.28
N MET A 67 13.52 7.36 -4.08
CA MET A 67 13.34 6.41 -5.18
C MET A 67 12.33 6.91 -6.23
N ALA A 68 11.23 7.53 -5.79
CA ALA A 68 10.23 8.07 -6.70
C ALA A 68 10.80 9.22 -7.57
N LEU A 69 11.62 10.10 -6.97
CA LEU A 69 12.29 11.18 -7.71
C LEU A 69 13.32 10.64 -8.71
N ALA A 70 14.12 9.66 -8.30
CA ALA A 70 15.08 8.99 -9.19
C ALA A 70 14.38 8.27 -10.37
N GLN A 71 13.19 7.72 -10.15
CA GLN A 71 12.41 7.11 -11.22
C GLN A 71 11.86 8.17 -12.19
N GLN A 72 11.41 9.33 -11.71
CA GLN A 72 10.93 10.41 -12.59
C GLN A 72 12.04 10.97 -13.48
N THR A 73 13.24 11.17 -12.94
CA THR A 73 14.38 11.69 -13.72
C THR A 73 14.84 10.70 -14.79
N SER A 74 14.88 9.40 -14.46
CA SER A 74 15.24 8.36 -15.44
C SER A 74 14.20 8.21 -16.56
N LEU A 75 12.90 8.34 -16.26
CA LEU A 75 11.85 8.36 -17.28
C LEU A 75 11.97 9.59 -18.20
N ALA A 76 12.25 10.77 -17.64
CA ALA A 76 12.47 11.98 -18.43
C ALA A 76 13.73 11.84 -19.33
N GLN A 77 14.81 11.24 -18.82
CA GLN A 77 16.04 11.00 -19.57
C GLN A 77 15.89 9.91 -20.65
N GLY A 78 15.13 8.85 -20.36
CA GLY A 78 14.82 7.79 -21.32
C GLY A 78 13.91 8.27 -22.46
N GLN A 79 12.97 9.17 -22.17
CA GLN A 79 12.13 9.80 -23.20
C GLN A 79 12.95 10.72 -24.13
N MET A 80 13.98 11.41 -23.63
CA MET A 80 14.87 12.19 -24.48
C MET A 80 15.69 11.31 -25.44
N HIS A 81 16.27 10.20 -24.96
CA HIS A 81 17.06 9.31 -25.81
C HIS A 81 16.23 8.55 -26.85
N GLY A 82 14.97 8.20 -26.53
CA GLY A 82 14.03 7.61 -27.49
C GLY A 82 13.64 8.56 -28.64
N ARG A 83 13.55 9.88 -28.37
CA ARG A 83 13.25 10.89 -29.40
C ARG A 83 14.39 11.11 -30.40
N LEU A 84 15.65 11.02 -29.95
CA LEU A 84 16.80 11.23 -30.84
C LEU A 84 17.09 10.02 -31.75
N ARG A 85 16.69 8.80 -31.35
CA ARG A 85 16.92 7.59 -32.14
C ARG A 85 15.86 7.33 -33.21
N ASN A 86 14.64 7.87 -33.05
CA ASN A 86 13.51 7.53 -33.92
C ASN A 86 13.23 8.52 -35.07
N GLY A 87 14.20 9.37 -35.45
CA GLY A 87 14.13 10.17 -36.67
C GLY A 87 12.93 11.12 -36.81
N GLN A 88 12.16 11.37 -35.75
CA GLN A 88 11.08 12.34 -35.75
C GLN A 88 11.68 13.75 -35.69
N ARG A 89 11.98 14.28 -36.88
CA ARG A 89 12.13 15.71 -37.08
C ARG A 89 10.82 16.37 -36.62
N PRO A 90 10.81 17.29 -35.64
CA PRO A 90 9.61 18.06 -35.36
C PRO A 90 9.22 18.77 -36.66
N PHE A 91 7.99 18.51 -37.11
CA PHE A 91 7.41 19.13 -38.29
C PHE A 91 7.56 20.66 -38.21
N GLY A 92 7.91 21.24 -39.36
CA GLY A 92 8.40 22.60 -39.50
C GLY A 92 7.55 23.66 -38.83
N LEU A 93 8.23 24.58 -38.17
CA LEU A 93 7.74 25.93 -37.90
C LEU A 93 7.49 26.60 -39.26
N SER A 94 6.28 26.46 -39.79
CA SER A 94 5.75 27.40 -40.75
C SER A 94 5.59 28.73 -40.05
N ILE A 95 6.59 29.60 -40.24
CA ILE A 95 6.50 31.02 -39.98
C ILE A 95 5.35 31.53 -40.86
N THR A 96 4.16 31.67 -40.27
CA THR A 96 3.10 32.47 -40.85
C THR A 96 3.37 33.91 -40.41
N PRO A 97 3.66 34.84 -41.34
CA PRO A 97 3.83 36.24 -40.98
C PRO A 97 2.50 36.81 -40.48
N ALA A 98 2.62 37.62 -39.43
CA ALA A 98 1.55 38.29 -38.72
C ALA A 98 0.65 39.14 -39.66
N PRO A 99 -0.68 39.08 -39.53
CA PRO A 99 -1.53 40.17 -39.99
C PRO A 99 -1.48 41.30 -38.96
N THR A 100 -1.08 42.46 -39.46
CA THR A 100 -1.04 43.75 -38.79
C THR A 100 -2.40 44.15 -38.21
N LEU A 101 -2.39 44.63 -36.96
CA LEU A 101 -3.52 45.29 -36.29
C LEU A 101 -3.99 46.53 -37.06
N PRO A 102 -5.31 46.79 -37.15
CA PRO A 102 -5.83 48.15 -37.22
C PRO A 102 -5.93 48.78 -35.81
N PRO A 103 -5.51 50.04 -35.64
CA PRO A 103 -5.64 50.77 -34.38
C PRO A 103 -7.05 51.34 -34.23
N GLY A 104 -7.70 51.08 -33.08
CA GLY A 104 -8.89 51.83 -32.68
C GLY A 104 -10.04 50.98 -32.17
N ALA A 105 -10.01 50.62 -30.89
CA ALA A 105 -11.21 50.44 -30.08
C ALA A 105 -10.83 50.51 -28.60
N LEU A 106 -10.68 51.74 -28.10
CA LEU A 106 -10.86 52.04 -26.69
C LEU A 106 -12.36 51.84 -26.38
N THR A 107 -12.73 50.95 -25.47
CA THR A 107 -13.85 51.22 -24.57
C THR A 107 -13.82 50.30 -23.35
N SER A 108 -14.23 50.91 -22.25
CA SER A 108 -14.27 50.53 -20.85
C SER A 108 -14.97 49.21 -20.50
N ALA A 109 -14.49 48.51 -19.46
CA ALA A 109 -15.29 48.16 -18.27
C ALA A 109 -14.47 47.31 -17.25
N LEU A 110 -14.12 47.91 -16.12
CA LEU A 110 -14.13 47.28 -14.78
C LEU A 110 -15.51 47.58 -14.13
N PRO A 111 -15.94 47.04 -12.96
CA PRO A 111 -15.24 46.25 -11.92
C PRO A 111 -16.07 45.08 -11.28
N GLY A 112 -15.46 44.39 -10.29
CA GLY A 112 -16.15 43.61 -9.23
C GLY A 112 -15.52 42.23 -9.05
N SER A 113 -14.60 41.95 -8.13
CA SER A 113 -14.55 42.20 -6.68
C SER A 113 -15.74 41.65 -5.91
N VAL A 114 -15.62 40.39 -5.47
CA VAL A 114 -16.17 39.94 -4.19
C VAL A 114 -15.10 39.16 -3.43
N ALA A 115 -14.73 39.71 -2.28
CA ALA A 115 -14.07 39.05 -1.16
C ALA A 115 -14.86 37.77 -0.79
N GLY A 116 -14.25 36.66 -0.36
CA GLY A 116 -13.29 36.60 0.73
C GLY A 116 -14.03 36.38 2.05
N THR A 117 -14.44 35.13 2.32
CA THR A 117 -14.78 34.67 3.68
C THR A 117 -14.45 33.17 3.81
N ALA A 118 -13.32 32.89 4.44
CA ALA A 118 -13.10 31.64 5.16
C ALA A 118 -13.78 31.74 6.54
N PRO A 119 -14.39 30.65 7.03
CA PRO A 119 -13.88 30.07 8.26
C PRO A 119 -13.79 28.53 8.23
N ALA A 120 -12.84 28.02 9.00
CA ALA A 120 -12.45 26.61 9.18
C ALA A 120 -13.50 25.77 9.97
N PRO A 121 -13.14 24.58 10.48
CA PRO A 121 -13.15 23.29 9.79
C PRO A 121 -14.22 22.35 10.39
N ARG A 122 -14.93 21.59 9.55
CA ARG A 122 -15.83 20.52 10.01
C ARG A 122 -15.34 19.14 9.55
N LYS A 123 -15.14 18.29 10.56
CA LYS A 123 -14.80 16.87 10.51
C LYS A 123 -15.91 16.10 9.79
N SER A 124 -15.69 15.70 8.54
CA SER A 124 -16.45 14.62 7.90
C SER A 124 -15.85 14.32 6.52
N PHE A 125 -14.64 13.75 6.53
CA PHE A 125 -14.02 13.20 5.34
C PHE A 125 -13.41 11.87 5.74
N PHE A 126 -14.21 10.84 5.92
CA PHE A 126 -13.75 9.46 5.90
C PHE A 126 -14.96 8.56 5.68
N LEU A 127 -14.82 7.60 4.77
CA LEU A 127 -15.80 6.59 4.36
C LEU A 127 -16.80 7.02 3.29
N ARG A 128 -16.28 7.33 2.11
CA ARG A 128 -16.85 6.74 0.90
C ARG A 128 -15.86 5.68 0.44
N LEU A 129 -16.15 4.45 0.85
CA LEU A 129 -15.33 3.28 0.61
C LEU A 129 -15.04 3.14 -0.89
N ILE A 130 -13.77 2.83 -1.09
CA ILE A 130 -13.15 2.38 -2.31
C ILE A 130 -13.93 1.15 -2.78
N SER A 131 -14.40 1.22 -4.02
CA SER A 131 -15.01 0.15 -4.78
C SER A 131 -14.25 -1.17 -4.60
N GLU A 132 -14.90 -2.18 -4.02
CA GLU A 132 -14.39 -3.54 -3.79
C GLU A 132 -14.10 -4.33 -5.08
N ASP A 133 -14.56 -3.86 -6.24
CA ASP A 133 -14.48 -4.63 -7.49
C ASP A 133 -13.11 -4.62 -8.19
N ALA A 134 -12.16 -3.76 -7.77
CA ALA A 134 -10.90 -3.58 -8.50
C ALA A 134 -9.78 -4.60 -8.15
N MET A 135 -9.96 -5.45 -7.14
CA MET A 135 -8.87 -6.33 -6.65
C MET A 135 -8.87 -7.78 -7.17
N ARG A 136 -9.84 -8.20 -7.99
CA ARG A 136 -9.97 -9.64 -8.34
C ARG A 136 -9.21 -10.14 -9.58
N VAL A 137 -8.46 -9.30 -10.31
CA VAL A 137 -7.82 -9.76 -11.57
C VAL A 137 -6.29 -9.66 -11.58
N LEU A 138 -5.64 -9.14 -10.54
CA LEU A 138 -4.19 -8.93 -10.58
C LEU A 138 -3.50 -9.20 -9.24
N ARG A 139 -3.25 -10.47 -8.87
CA ARG A 139 -2.04 -10.94 -8.13
C ARG A 139 -2.14 -12.39 -7.61
N PRO A 140 -1.83 -13.41 -8.43
CA PRO A 140 -1.27 -14.65 -7.91
C PRO A 140 0.26 -14.59 -7.75
N ALA A 141 0.97 -13.67 -8.43
CA ALA A 141 2.44 -13.63 -8.42
C ALA A 141 3.06 -12.90 -7.22
N ALA A 142 2.36 -11.95 -6.57
CA ALA A 142 2.94 -11.19 -5.45
C ALA A 142 2.91 -11.94 -4.11
N GLY A 143 1.94 -12.86 -3.92
CA GLY A 143 1.83 -13.63 -2.68
C GLY A 143 2.99 -14.60 -2.47
N ILE A 144 3.48 -15.22 -3.56
CA ILE A 144 4.59 -16.17 -3.51
C ILE A 144 5.90 -15.48 -3.12
N VAL A 145 6.14 -14.28 -3.64
CA VAL A 145 7.37 -13.51 -3.33
C VAL A 145 7.38 -13.09 -1.86
N ILE A 146 6.24 -12.62 -1.33
CA ILE A 146 6.13 -12.24 0.09
C ILE A 146 6.32 -13.46 1.00
N ALA A 147 5.69 -14.59 0.66
CA ALA A 147 5.84 -15.84 1.41
C ALA A 147 7.29 -16.34 1.42
N ALA A 148 7.96 -16.33 0.25
CA ALA A 148 9.37 -16.72 0.13
C ALA A 148 10.30 -15.79 0.93
N CYS A 149 10.08 -14.47 0.87
CA CYS A 149 10.85 -13.50 1.66
C CYS A 149 10.70 -13.70 3.17
N LEU A 150 9.47 -13.94 3.65
CA LEU A 150 9.22 -14.21 5.08
C LEU A 150 9.92 -15.50 5.54
N LEU A 151 9.87 -16.55 4.72
CA LEU A 151 10.48 -17.84 5.02
C LEU A 151 12.02 -17.72 5.12
N LEU A 152 12.64 -16.98 4.19
CA LEU A 152 14.08 -16.71 4.23
C LEU A 152 14.48 -15.88 5.46
N ALA A 153 13.69 -14.87 5.84
CA ALA A 153 13.95 -14.04 7.01
C ALA A 153 13.92 -14.86 8.31
N VAL A 154 12.93 -15.76 8.45
CA VAL A 154 12.81 -16.64 9.62
C VAL A 154 14.01 -17.60 9.71
N VAL A 155 14.40 -18.21 8.59
CA VAL A 155 15.56 -19.12 8.54
C VAL A 155 16.86 -18.41 8.92
N ALA A 156 17.06 -17.17 8.45
CA ALA A 156 18.23 -16.35 8.80
C ALA A 156 18.24 -16.01 10.30
N LEU A 157 17.10 -15.65 10.87
CA LEU A 157 16.97 -15.33 12.30
C LEU A 157 17.29 -16.54 13.18
N VAL A 158 16.76 -17.72 12.84
CA VAL A 158 17.02 -18.97 13.59
C VAL A 158 18.50 -19.34 13.53
N ARG A 159 19.14 -19.21 12.36
CA ARG A 159 20.59 -19.42 12.24
C ARG A 159 21.39 -18.44 13.08
N GLY A 160 21.03 -17.16 13.08
CA GLY A 160 21.70 -16.12 13.87
C GLY A 160 21.58 -16.35 15.38
N LEU A 161 20.40 -16.77 15.86
CA LEU A 161 20.21 -17.10 17.28
C LEU A 161 21.03 -18.33 17.69
N ARG A 162 21.12 -19.33 16.82
CA ARG A 162 21.93 -20.53 17.07
C ARG A 162 23.42 -20.20 17.18
N THR A 163 23.96 -19.42 16.26
CA THR A 163 25.37 -19.02 16.31
C THR A 163 25.67 -18.13 17.52
N HIS A 164 24.73 -17.26 17.91
CA HIS A 164 24.88 -16.43 19.10
C HIS A 164 24.86 -17.24 20.40
N LEU A 165 24.05 -18.32 20.46
CA LEU A 165 24.06 -19.24 21.59
C LEU A 165 25.36 -20.05 21.66
N GLU A 166 25.81 -20.61 20.54
CA GLU A 166 27.05 -21.40 20.46
C GLU A 166 28.28 -20.57 20.87
N ASN A 167 28.35 -19.30 20.47
CA ASN A 167 29.44 -18.39 20.83
C ASN A 167 29.44 -18.01 22.32
N ASN A 168 28.27 -17.90 22.97
CA ASN A 168 28.21 -17.55 24.39
C ASN A 168 28.51 -18.74 25.32
N THR A 169 28.35 -19.98 24.85
CA THR A 169 28.74 -21.19 25.60
C THR A 169 30.24 -21.47 25.61
N ALA A 170 31.04 -20.77 24.78
CA ALA A 170 32.48 -21.00 24.67
C ALA A 170 33.34 -20.05 25.54
N ALA A 171 32.73 -19.19 26.37
CA ALA A 171 33.50 -18.33 27.27
C ALA A 171 34.13 -19.17 28.41
N PRO A 172 35.47 -19.31 28.48
CA PRO A 172 36.11 -20.01 29.58
C PRO A 172 35.95 -19.17 30.84
N ILE A 173 35.48 -19.81 31.91
CA ILE A 173 35.53 -19.29 33.27
C ILE A 173 37.03 -19.17 33.61
N GLN A 174 37.57 -17.96 33.51
CA GLN A 174 38.90 -17.65 34.05
C GLN A 174 38.76 -17.55 35.58
N GLY A 175 39.20 -18.61 36.25
CA GLY A 175 39.51 -18.65 37.68
C GLY A 175 40.99 -18.89 37.88
#